data_AF-A0A831NS55-F1
#
_entry.id   AF-A0A831NS55-F1
#
_cell.length_a   1.000
_cell.length_b   1.000
_cell.length_c   1.000
_cell.angle_alpha   90.00
_cell.angle_beta   90.00
_cell.angle_gamma   90.00
#
_symmetry.space_group_name_H-M   'P 1'
#
loop_
_entity.id
_entity.type
_entity.pdbx_description
1 polymer ?
#
loop_
_entity_poly.entity_id
_entity_poly.type
_entity_poly.pdbx_seq_one_letter_code
_entity_poly.pdbx_strand_id
1 'polypeptide(L)'
;MRIISIRNETYERLRKVKNLLKAKSFRETINKLIDIFHEEHKHYSLKPIEETRLPGGEVKKIEETVKKLRTESDSKVVLDTS
;
A
#
# COMPACT_ATOMS: atom_id res chain seq x y z
N MET A 1 24.19 11.97 -5.78
CA MET A 1 23.27 11.99 -4.62
C MET A 1 22.13 12.95 -4.95
N ARG A 2 20.86 12.51 -4.98
CA ARG A 2 19.73 13.42 -5.20
C ARG A 2 19.43 14.16 -3.90
N ILE A 3 19.59 15.48 -3.91
CA ILE A 3 19.29 16.35 -2.76
C ILE A 3 17.83 16.79 -2.90
N ILE A 4 17.04 16.57 -1.86
CA ILE A 4 15.65 17.03 -1.81
C ILE A 4 15.63 18.26 -0.91
N SER A 5 15.24 19.40 -1.48
CA SER A 5 15.00 20.60 -0.69
C SER A 5 13.60 20.52 -0.08
N ILE A 6 13.51 20.74 1.22
CA ILE A 6 12.25 20.75 1.97
C ILE A 6 12.15 22.04 2.78
N ARG A 7 10.93 22.46 3.10
CA ARG A 7 10.70 23.62 3.96
C ARG A 7 11.31 23.35 5.35
N ASN A 8 11.82 24.39 6.00
CA ASN A 8 12.43 24.28 7.33
C ASN A 8 11.47 23.63 8.36
N GLU A 9 10.19 23.98 8.29
CA GLU A 9 9.16 23.36 9.12
C GLU A 9 9.05 21.84 8.91
N THR A 10 9.11 21.39 7.67
CA THR A 10 9.09 19.95 7.32
C THR A 10 10.33 19.25 7.86
N TYR A 11 11.51 19.89 7.77
CA TYR A 11 12.75 19.37 8.32
C TYR A 11 12.67 19.18 9.84
N GLU A 12 12.19 20.18 10.58
CA GLU A 12 12.08 20.10 12.04
C GLU A 12 11.07 19.04 12.49
N ARG A 13 9.94 18.91 11.77
CA ARG A 13 8.99 17.81 12.02
C ARG A 13 9.65 16.45 11.79
N LEU A 14 10.36 16.27 10.67
CA LEU A 14 11.04 15.01 10.35
C LEU A 14 12.17 14.70 11.35
N ARG A 15 12.86 15.71 11.86
CA ARG A 15 13.88 15.59 12.91
C ARG A 15 13.30 15.08 14.22
N LYS A 16 12.16 15.61 14.65
CA LYS A 16 11.44 15.11 15.83
C LYS A 16 11.06 13.63 15.67
N VAL A 17 10.51 13.27 14.51
CA VAL A 17 10.12 11.87 14.22
C VAL A 17 11.33 10.94 14.17
N LYS A 18 12.46 11.37 13.57
CA LYS A 18 13.72 10.61 13.58
C LYS A 18 14.15 10.26 15.01
N ASN A 19 14.11 11.23 15.91
CA ASN A 19 14.50 11.03 17.32
C ASN A 19 13.54 10.07 18.03
N LEU A 20 12.23 10.21 17.81
CA LEU A 20 11.21 9.33 18.37
C LEU A 20 11.40 7.88 17.91
N LEU A 21 11.67 7.67 16.62
CA LEU A 21 11.95 6.35 16.04
C LEU A 21 13.38 5.83 16.28
N LYS A 22 14.19 6.59 17.03
CA LYS A 22 15.62 6.32 17.28
C LYS A 22 16.40 5.95 16.01
N ALA A 23 16.06 6.57 14.88
CA ALA A 23 16.65 6.26 13.59
C ALA A 23 18.01 6.95 13.41
N LYS A 24 18.98 6.28 12.79
CA LYS A 24 20.33 6.81 12.57
C LYS A 24 20.35 7.88 11.48
N SER A 25 19.47 7.77 10.48
CA SER A 25 19.40 8.69 9.34
C SER A 25 17.96 9.05 8.96
N PHE A 26 17.76 10.14 8.21
CA PHE A 26 16.44 10.49 7.67
C PHE A 26 15.91 9.46 6.69
N ARG A 27 16.79 8.79 5.92
CA ARG A 27 16.40 7.68 5.05
C ARG A 27 15.77 6.55 5.85
N GLU A 28 16.41 6.17 6.96
CA GLU A 28 15.89 5.15 7.87
C GLU A 28 14.57 5.58 8.49
N THR A 29 14.43 6.85 8.88
CA THR A 29 13.16 7.42 9.35
C THR A 29 12.05 7.24 8.32
N ILE A 30 12.30 7.60 7.06
CA ILE A 30 11.30 7.47 5.98
C ILE A 30 10.92 6.02 5.75
N ASN A 31 11.89 5.10 5.69
CA ASN A 31 11.60 3.68 5.50
C ASN A 31 10.73 3.14 6.64
N LYS A 32 11.06 3.44 7.91
CA LYS A 32 10.24 3.03 9.05
C LYS A 32 8.82 3.59 9.00
N LEU A 33 8.65 4.84 8.56
CA LEU A 33 7.33 5.44 8.42
C LEU A 33 6.50 4.75 7.33
N ILE A 34 7.13 4.36 6.22
CA ILE A 34 6.49 3.59 5.16
C ILE A 34 6.06 2.22 5.69
N ASP A 35 6.93 1.53 6.43
CA ASP A 35 6.63 0.23 7.01
C ASP A 35 5.43 0.31 7.98
N ILE A 36 5.46 1.28 8.91
CA ILE A 36 4.35 1.52 9.86
C ILE A 36 3.06 1.81 9.10
N PHE A 37 3.11 2.67 8.08
CA PHE A 37 1.93 3.00 7.29
C PHE A 37 1.34 1.75 6.61
N HIS A 38 2.19 0.90 6.01
CA HIS A 38 1.72 -0.31 5.36
C HIS A 38 1.15 -1.34 6.34
N GLU A 39 1.77 -1.53 7.51
CA GLU A 39 1.28 -2.43 8.54
C GLU A 39 -0.09 -1.99 9.07
N GLU A 40 -0.22 -0.71 9.45
CA GLU A 40 -1.48 -0.13 9.91
C GLU A 40 -2.54 -0.21 8.81
N HIS A 41 -2.21 0.20 7.59
CA HIS A 41 -3.14 0.14 6.47
C HIS A 41 -3.63 -1.29 6.20
N LYS A 42 -2.74 -2.28 6.29
CA LYS A 42 -3.10 -3.69 6.16
C LYS A 42 -4.03 -4.10 7.29
N HIS A 43 -3.74 -3.75 8.54
CA HIS A 43 -4.59 -4.08 9.67
C HIS A 43 -5.99 -3.48 9.54
N TYR A 44 -6.09 -2.17 9.25
CA TYR A 44 -7.36 -1.47 9.09
C TYR A 44 -8.16 -1.95 7.87
N SER A 45 -7.49 -2.38 6.81
CA SER A 45 -8.17 -2.88 5.61
C SER A 45 -8.65 -4.33 5.77
N LEU A 46 -7.88 -5.16 6.47
CA LEU A 46 -8.24 -6.56 6.73
C LEU A 46 -9.30 -6.70 7.81
N LYS A 47 -9.30 -5.83 8.82
CA LYS A 47 -10.23 -5.91 9.95
C LYS A 47 -11.71 -5.94 9.51
N PRO A 48 -12.19 -5.06 8.61
CA PRO A 48 -13.55 -5.16 8.06
C PRO A 48 -13.80 -6.46 7.28
N ILE A 49 -12.80 -7.01 6.58
CA ILE A 49 -12.92 -8.26 5.82
C ILE A 49 -13.02 -9.47 6.77
N GLU A 50 -12.23 -9.48 7.84
CA GLU A 50 -12.29 -10.49 8.89
C GLU A 50 -13.59 -10.40 9.69
N GLU A 51 -14.02 -9.18 10.04
CA GLU A 51 -15.26 -8.91 10.78
C GLU A 51 -16.51 -9.20 9.95
N THR A 52 -16.49 -8.98 8.64
CA THR A 52 -17.63 -9.31 7.77
C THR A 52 -17.88 -10.81 7.66
N ARG A 53 -16.96 -11.68 8.13
CA ARG A 53 -17.08 -13.15 8.07
C ARG A 53 -17.79 -13.58 6.79
N LEU A 54 -17.28 -13.11 5.64
CA LEU A 54 -17.92 -13.35 4.35
C LEU A 54 -18.22 -14.86 4.25
N PRO A 55 -19.50 -15.26 4.14
CA PRO A 55 -19.84 -16.66 4.06
C PRO A 55 -19.04 -17.26 2.88
N GLY A 56 -18.51 -18.47 3.03
CA GLY A 56 -17.64 -19.06 2.00
C GLY A 56 -18.26 -19.08 0.58
N GLY A 57 -19.59 -19.03 0.49
CA GLY A 57 -20.33 -18.87 -0.77
C GLY A 57 -20.19 -17.49 -1.44
N GLU A 58 -20.03 -16.41 -0.68
CA GLU A 58 -19.81 -15.06 -1.23
C GLU A 58 -18.35 -14.86 -1.67
N VAL A 59 -17.39 -15.37 -0.90
CA VAL A 59 -15.97 -15.36 -1.29
C VAL A 59 -15.77 -16.06 -2.62
N LYS A 60 -16.41 -17.22 -2.82
CA LYS A 60 -16.33 -17.98 -4.08
C LYS A 60 -16.89 -17.21 -5.29
N LYS A 61 -18.00 -16.47 -5.12
CA LYS A 61 -18.56 -15.61 -6.17
C LYS A 61 -17.61 -14.46 -6.53
N ILE A 62 -16.96 -13.87 -5.53
CA ILE A 62 -15.97 -12.81 -5.72
C ILE A 62 -14.73 -13.36 -6.45
N GLU A 63 -14.22 -14.53 -6.04
CA GLU A 63 -13.10 -15.20 -6.71
C GLU A 63 -13.41 -15.53 -8.18
N GLU A 64 -14.59 -16.08 -8.46
CA GLU A 64 -15.03 -16.38 -9.84
C GLU A 64 -15.16 -15.10 -10.68
N THR A 65 -15.65 -14.00 -10.08
CA THR A 65 -15.77 -12.70 -10.75
C THR A 65 -14.39 -12.10 -11.06
N VAL A 66 -13.45 -12.13 -10.10
CA VAL A 66 -12.07 -11.67 -10.31
C VAL A 66 -11.38 -12.51 -11.38
N LYS A 67 -11.59 -13.83 -11.39
CA LYS A 67 -11.06 -14.72 -12.44
C LYS A 67 -11.57 -14.33 -13.83
N LYS A 68 -12.88 -14.10 -13.97
CA LYS A 68 -13.48 -13.67 -15.24
C LYS A 68 -12.91 -12.34 -15.72
N LEU A 69 -12.84 -11.34 -14.83
CA LEU A 69 -12.27 -10.04 -15.16
C LEU A 69 -10.81 -10.14 -15.62
N ARG A 70 -10.00 -11.02 -14.98
CA ARG A 70 -8.60 -11.24 -15.38
C ARG A 70 -8.50 -11.87 -16.77
N THR A 71 -9.31 -12.88 -17.07
CA THR A 71 -9.36 -13.53 -18.39
C THR A 71 -9.86 -12.57 -19.49
N GLU A 72 -10.84 -11.71 -19.18
CA GLU A 72 -11.35 -10.70 -20.11
C GLU A 72 -10.34 -9.56 -20.35
N SER A 73 -9.48 -9.26 -19.36
CA SER A 73 -8.37 -8.31 -19.49
C SER A 73 -7.28 -8.85 -20.42
N ASP A 74 -6.94 -10.14 -20.28
CA ASP A 74 -5.93 -10.80 -21.12
C ASP A 74 -6.42 -11.07 -22.56
N SER A 75 -7.74 -11.05 -22.79
CA SER A 75 -8.33 -11.24 -24.13
C SER A 75 -8.42 -9.95 -24.97
N LYS A 76 -8.08 -8.77 -24.40
CA LYS A 76 -8.14 -7.47 -25.11
C LYS A 76 -6.81 -7.00 -25.70
N VAL A 77 -5.75 -7.81 -25.67
CA VAL A 77 -4.48 -7.51 -26.37
C VAL A 77 -4.36 -8.37 -27.64
N VAL A 78 -5.30 -8.19 -28.56
CA VAL A 78 -5.05 -8.40 -29.99
C VAL A 78 -5.51 -7.13 -30.69
N LEU A 79 -4.65 -6.10 -30.66
CA LEU A 79 -4.79 -5.01 -31.60
C LEU A 79 -4.24 -5.52 -32.92
N ASP A 80 -5.17 -5.90 -33.78
CA ASP A 80 -4.98 -6.05 -35.22
C ASP A 80 -4.26 -4.79 -35.73
N THR A 81 -3.02 -4.97 -36.15
CA THR A 81 -2.21 -3.94 -36.81
C THR A 81 -2.09 -4.36 -38.25
N SER A 82 -3.18 -4.19 -38.99
CA SER A 82 -3.24 -4.34 -40.45
C SER A 82 -3.75 -3.05 -41.07
#